data_AF-A0A971G6I6-F1
#
_entry.id   AF-A0A971G6I6-F1
#
_cell.length_a   1.000
_cell.length_b   1.000
_cell.length_c   1.000
_cell.angle_alpha   90.00
_cell.angle_beta   90.00
_cell.angle_gamma   90.00
#
_symmetry.space_group_name_H-M   'P 1'
#
loop_
_entity.id
_entity.type
_entity.pdbx_description
1 polymer ?
#
loop_
_entity_poly.entity_id
_entity_poly.type
_entity_poly.pdbx_seq_one_letter_code
_entity_poly.pdbx_strand_id
1 'polypeptide(L)'
;DYSCHHTFFLDPVTGEGVRGETNQGHDSKSSWARGQAWAIYGLVLGYQKTGNRSLLDLFEPVSEYFLSRLPADLVPYWDLIFTEGDEPRDSSSSSIVACGFLAAAESFDELGEAEKAGMYRSLAKKLLKALYDHCRVLPGDDSNGLVYHGTYSKKSPYNTCTPEGVDECVSWGDYYWMEALTRLGGGWEPYW
;
A
#
# COMPACT_ATOMS: atom_id res chain seq x y z
N ASP A 1 -1.71 -17.48 0.49
CA ASP A 1 -0.32 -17.06 0.18
C ASP A 1 -0.04 -15.61 0.61
N TYR A 2 -0.92 -14.99 1.42
CA TYR A 2 -0.81 -13.60 1.91
C TYR A 2 -1.01 -12.50 0.86
N SER A 3 -1.43 -12.87 -0.35
CA SER A 3 -2.06 -11.93 -1.28
C SER A 3 -3.45 -11.52 -0.80
N CYS A 4 -3.91 -10.35 -1.23
CA CYS A 4 -5.27 -9.87 -0.97
C CYS A 4 -6.11 -9.85 -2.26
N HIS A 5 -7.32 -10.43 -2.19
CA HIS A 5 -8.37 -10.10 -3.14
C HIS A 5 -8.80 -8.65 -2.93
N HIS A 6 -9.19 -7.96 -4.02
CA HIS A 6 -9.74 -6.61 -3.93
C HIS A 6 -11.15 -6.64 -3.32
N THR A 7 -12.01 -7.56 -3.76
CA THR A 7 -13.37 -7.70 -3.23
C THR A 7 -13.65 -9.13 -2.85
N PHE A 8 -14.60 -9.32 -1.93
CA PHE A 8 -15.06 -10.63 -1.50
C PHE A 8 -16.57 -10.64 -1.39
N PHE A 9 -17.21 -11.63 -2.00
CA PHE A 9 -18.66 -11.79 -1.97
C PHE A 9 -19.08 -12.68 -0.81
N LEU A 10 -20.08 -12.22 -0.07
CA LEU A 10 -20.74 -12.96 1.00
C LEU A 10 -22.18 -13.29 0.58
N ASP A 11 -22.68 -14.43 1.03
CA ASP A 11 -24.10 -14.74 0.92
C ASP A 11 -24.90 -13.76 1.80
N PRO A 12 -25.87 -13.01 1.25
CA PRO A 12 -26.59 -11.98 2.02
C PRO A 12 -27.57 -12.56 3.05
N VAL A 13 -27.87 -13.86 2.98
CA VAL A 13 -28.76 -14.57 3.91
C VAL A 13 -27.96 -15.27 5.00
N THR A 14 -26.90 -16.00 4.63
CA THR A 14 -26.13 -16.82 5.59
C THR A 14 -24.88 -16.12 6.14
N GLY A 15 -24.35 -15.12 5.42
CA GLY A 15 -23.07 -14.49 5.71
C GLY A 15 -21.85 -15.33 5.32
N GLU A 16 -22.05 -16.51 4.72
CA GLU A 16 -20.97 -17.39 4.30
C GLU A 16 -20.18 -16.80 3.13
N GLY A 17 -18.89 -17.14 3.07
CA GLY A 17 -18.01 -16.69 2.02
C GLY A 17 -18.25 -17.40 0.69
N VAL A 18 -18.48 -16.64 -0.38
CA VAL A 18 -18.76 -17.18 -1.71
C VAL A 18 -17.50 -17.24 -2.56
N ARG A 19 -16.85 -16.09 -2.79
CA ARG A 19 -15.65 -15.99 -3.64
C ARG A 19 -14.95 -14.64 -3.50
N GLY A 20 -13.64 -14.66 -3.70
CA GLY A 20 -12.85 -13.46 -3.98
C GLY A 20 -12.98 -13.03 -5.44
N GLU A 21 -12.90 -11.73 -5.71
CA GLU A 21 -12.90 -11.15 -7.05
C GLU A 21 -12.00 -9.91 -7.09
N THR A 22 -11.79 -9.40 -8.30
CA THR A 22 -11.22 -8.08 -8.51
C THR A 22 -12.09 -7.26 -9.45
N ASN A 23 -12.28 -5.99 -9.11
CA ASN A 23 -12.84 -5.01 -10.05
C ASN A 23 -11.74 -4.15 -10.69
N GLN A 24 -10.56 -4.06 -10.06
CA GLN A 24 -9.52 -3.10 -10.44
C GLN A 24 -8.14 -3.71 -10.64
N GLY A 25 -7.82 -4.87 -10.05
CA GLY A 25 -6.57 -5.57 -10.32
C GLY A 25 -6.51 -6.13 -11.74
N HIS A 26 -5.36 -6.68 -12.12
CA HIS A 26 -5.17 -7.28 -13.44
C HIS A 26 -6.15 -8.42 -13.69
N ASP A 27 -6.32 -9.35 -12.76
CA ASP A 27 -7.31 -10.43 -12.80
C ASP A 27 -7.71 -10.90 -11.38
N SER A 28 -8.67 -11.82 -11.26
CA SER A 28 -9.20 -12.25 -9.95
C SER A 28 -8.21 -13.02 -9.07
N LYS A 29 -7.09 -13.46 -9.64
CA LYS A 29 -5.97 -14.15 -8.97
C LYS A 29 -4.72 -13.27 -8.88
N SER A 30 -4.74 -12.07 -9.45
CA SER A 30 -3.66 -11.10 -9.34
C SER A 30 -3.67 -10.41 -7.97
N SER A 31 -2.69 -9.55 -7.72
CA SER A 31 -2.56 -8.84 -6.44
C SER A 31 -2.42 -7.36 -6.71
N TRP A 32 -3.56 -6.68 -6.76
CA TRP A 32 -3.61 -5.23 -6.96
C TRP A 32 -2.82 -4.51 -5.85
N ALA A 33 -1.81 -3.74 -6.24
CA ALA A 33 -0.81 -3.22 -5.31
C ALA A 33 -1.42 -2.36 -4.21
N ARG A 34 -2.38 -1.50 -4.57
CA ARG A 34 -3.10 -0.68 -3.59
C ARG A 34 -4.03 -1.49 -2.69
N GLY A 35 -4.59 -2.60 -3.16
CA GLY A 35 -5.38 -3.51 -2.33
C GLY A 35 -4.53 -4.16 -1.24
N GLN A 36 -3.33 -4.60 -1.61
CA GLN A 36 -2.33 -5.09 -0.65
C GLN A 36 -1.92 -4.00 0.34
N ALA A 37 -1.70 -2.77 -0.14
CA ALA A 37 -1.34 -1.64 0.70
C ALA A 37 -2.44 -1.28 1.73
N TRP A 38 -3.73 -1.33 1.32
CA TRP A 38 -4.84 -1.16 2.24
C TRP A 38 -4.88 -2.22 3.32
N ALA A 39 -4.61 -3.49 2.99
CA ALA A 39 -4.52 -4.55 3.97
C ALA A 39 -3.38 -4.29 4.98
N ILE A 40 -2.19 -3.93 4.49
CA ILE A 40 -1.03 -3.65 5.34
C ILE A 40 -1.35 -2.55 6.36
N TYR A 41 -1.82 -1.38 5.89
CA TYR A 41 -2.09 -0.28 6.81
C TYR A 41 -3.32 -0.56 7.69
N GLY A 42 -4.39 -1.11 7.09
CA GLY A 42 -5.63 -1.44 7.81
C GLY A 42 -5.46 -2.46 8.93
N LEU A 43 -4.59 -3.46 8.76
CA LEU A 43 -4.29 -4.46 9.82
C LEU A 43 -3.69 -3.79 11.05
N VAL A 44 -2.75 -2.86 10.85
CA VAL A 44 -2.11 -2.13 11.95
C VAL A 44 -3.10 -1.20 12.63
N LEU A 45 -3.89 -0.44 11.87
CA LEU A 45 -4.94 0.40 12.43
C LEU A 45 -5.95 -0.43 13.24
N GLY A 46 -6.34 -1.59 12.71
CA GLY A 46 -7.20 -2.55 13.42
C GLY A 46 -6.59 -3.03 14.72
N TYR A 47 -5.28 -3.35 14.73
CA TYR A 47 -4.56 -3.68 15.96
C TYR A 47 -4.60 -2.53 16.96
N GLN A 48 -4.25 -1.31 16.54
CA GLN A 48 -4.21 -0.14 17.42
C GLN A 48 -5.56 0.17 18.07
N LYS A 49 -6.68 -0.11 17.38
CA LYS A 49 -8.03 0.09 17.93
C LYS A 49 -8.52 -1.05 18.81
N THR A 50 -8.08 -2.29 18.57
CA THR A 50 -8.66 -3.48 19.22
C THR A 50 -7.74 -4.17 20.21
N GLY A 51 -6.43 -3.93 20.12
CA GLY A 51 -5.38 -4.69 20.80
C GLY A 51 -5.24 -6.13 20.31
N ASN A 52 -5.95 -6.55 19.25
CA ASN A 52 -5.92 -7.93 18.79
C ASN A 52 -4.61 -8.26 18.06
N ARG A 53 -3.69 -8.93 18.78
CA ARG A 53 -2.36 -9.29 18.28
C ARG A 53 -2.36 -10.09 16.98
N SER A 54 -3.42 -10.86 16.71
CA SER A 54 -3.50 -11.65 15.46
C SER A 54 -3.47 -10.77 14.20
N LEU A 55 -3.81 -9.49 14.32
CA LEU A 55 -3.73 -8.53 13.21
C LEU A 55 -2.28 -8.13 12.91
N LEU A 56 -1.42 -7.99 13.94
CA LEU A 56 0.02 -7.80 13.73
C LEU A 56 0.67 -9.07 13.19
N ASP A 57 0.26 -10.24 13.70
CA ASP A 57 0.78 -11.52 13.24
C ASP A 57 0.43 -11.76 11.74
N LEU A 58 -0.70 -11.23 11.27
CA LEU A 58 -1.08 -11.25 9.86
C LEU A 58 -0.42 -10.12 9.05
N PHE A 59 -0.17 -8.95 9.66
CA PHE A 59 0.51 -7.83 9.01
C PHE A 59 1.91 -8.22 8.51
N GLU A 60 2.68 -8.97 9.31
CA GLU A 60 4.05 -9.36 8.95
C GLU A 60 4.13 -10.11 7.60
N PRO A 61 3.43 -11.26 7.39
CA PRO A 61 3.50 -11.98 6.12
C PRO A 61 2.79 -11.26 4.95
N VAL A 62 1.77 -10.44 5.22
CA VAL A 62 1.12 -9.59 4.20
C VAL A 62 2.08 -8.50 3.70
N SER A 63 2.93 -7.97 4.60
CA SER A 63 3.99 -7.01 4.28
C SER A 63 5.13 -7.66 3.51
N GLU A 64 5.55 -8.87 3.91
CA GLU A 64 6.56 -9.64 3.19
C GLU A 64 6.12 -9.93 1.75
N TYR A 65 4.85 -10.29 1.54
CA TYR A 65 4.29 -10.50 0.21
C TYR A 65 4.44 -9.27 -0.71
N PHE A 66 4.14 -8.07 -0.18
CA PHE A 66 4.29 -6.82 -0.94
C PHE A 66 5.76 -6.56 -1.28
N LEU A 67 6.64 -6.66 -0.27
CA LEU A 67 8.08 -6.39 -0.43
C LEU A 67 8.75 -7.35 -1.41
N SER A 68 8.36 -8.63 -1.42
CA SER A 68 8.95 -9.64 -2.31
C SER A 68 8.58 -9.46 -3.79
N ARG A 69 7.67 -8.54 -4.11
CA ARG A 69 7.17 -8.25 -5.46
C ARG A 69 7.54 -6.86 -5.93
N LEU A 70 8.33 -6.13 -5.15
CA LEU A 70 8.84 -4.84 -5.58
C LEU A 70 9.91 -5.03 -6.67
N PRO A 71 9.89 -4.16 -7.70
CA PRO A 71 10.98 -4.07 -8.66
C PRO A 71 12.26 -3.52 -8.02
N ALA A 72 13.34 -3.49 -8.79
CA ALA A 72 14.66 -3.03 -8.32
C ALA A 72 14.69 -1.58 -7.81
N ASP A 73 13.85 -0.69 -8.36
CA ASP A 73 13.72 0.72 -7.94
C ASP A 73 12.80 0.90 -6.72
N LEU A 74 12.20 -0.18 -6.21
CA LEU A 74 11.26 -0.23 -5.08
C LEU A 74 9.94 0.56 -5.31
N VAL A 75 9.63 0.95 -6.56
CA VAL A 75 8.36 1.60 -6.91
C VAL A 75 7.42 0.55 -7.51
N PRO A 76 6.39 0.09 -6.79
CA PRO A 76 5.53 -1.01 -7.22
C PRO A 76 4.85 -0.71 -8.54
N TYR A 77 4.70 -1.76 -9.36
CA TYR A 77 3.73 -1.76 -10.45
C TYR A 77 2.31 -1.65 -9.88
N TRP A 78 1.34 -1.23 -10.70
CA TRP A 78 -0.06 -1.11 -10.29
C TRP A 78 -0.68 -2.45 -9.83
N ASP A 79 -0.13 -3.57 -10.30
CA ASP A 79 -0.43 -4.92 -9.83
C ASP A 79 0.87 -5.68 -9.56
N LEU A 80 0.95 -6.36 -8.41
CA LEU A 80 2.17 -7.00 -7.89
C LEU A 80 2.51 -8.32 -8.59
N ILE A 81 1.71 -8.76 -9.56
CA ILE A 81 2.13 -9.82 -10.48
C ILE A 81 3.24 -9.35 -11.42
N PHE A 82 3.32 -8.04 -11.66
CA PHE A 82 4.36 -7.43 -12.47
C PHE A 82 5.53 -7.05 -11.57
N THR A 83 6.71 -7.53 -11.91
CA THR A 83 7.97 -7.23 -11.19
C THR A 83 9.05 -6.68 -12.13
N GLU A 84 8.81 -6.74 -13.44
CA GLU A 84 9.64 -6.21 -14.51
C GLU A 84 8.78 -5.83 -15.73
N GLY A 85 9.36 -5.09 -16.68
CA GLY A 85 8.69 -4.64 -17.91
C GLY A 85 8.10 -3.23 -17.83
N ASP A 86 7.18 -2.93 -18.74
CA ASP A 86 6.72 -1.55 -19.03
C ASP A 86 5.30 -1.27 -18.52
N GLU A 87 4.80 -2.08 -17.58
CA GLU A 87 3.51 -1.82 -16.95
C GLU A 87 3.56 -0.54 -16.09
N PRO A 88 2.44 0.20 -15.95
CA PRO A 88 2.42 1.40 -15.13
C PRO A 88 2.69 1.13 -13.65
N ARG A 89 3.21 2.15 -12.95
CA ARG A 89 3.44 2.08 -11.50
C ARG A 89 2.19 2.44 -10.72
N ASP A 90 2.24 2.19 -9.42
CA ASP A 90 1.33 2.82 -8.47
C ASP A 90 2.09 3.28 -7.22
N SER A 91 2.73 4.45 -7.33
CA SER A 91 3.46 5.11 -6.23
C SER A 91 2.60 5.27 -4.98
N SER A 92 1.28 5.45 -5.14
CA SER A 92 0.34 5.61 -4.03
C SER A 92 0.31 4.40 -3.10
N SER A 93 0.48 3.19 -3.64
CA SER A 93 0.55 1.97 -2.82
C SER A 93 1.77 1.97 -1.90
N SER A 94 2.94 2.41 -2.37
CA SER A 94 4.13 2.59 -1.52
C SER A 94 3.96 3.70 -0.48
N SER A 95 3.26 4.80 -0.80
CA SER A 95 2.93 5.84 0.19
C SER A 95 2.10 5.26 1.34
N ILE A 96 1.08 4.47 1.02
CA ILE A 96 0.19 3.81 2.00
C ILE A 96 0.97 2.78 2.84
N VAL A 97 1.79 1.94 2.20
CA VAL A 97 2.60 0.93 2.91
C VAL A 97 3.60 1.59 3.85
N ALA A 98 4.22 2.71 3.44
CA ALA A 98 5.11 3.46 4.32
C ALA A 98 4.40 3.94 5.59
N CYS A 99 3.16 4.43 5.50
CA CYS A 99 2.36 4.76 6.69
C CYS A 99 2.09 3.53 7.56
N GLY A 100 1.68 2.41 6.95
CA GLY A 100 1.43 1.15 7.67
C GLY A 100 2.67 0.65 8.42
N PHE A 101 3.85 0.74 7.82
CA PHE A 101 5.11 0.35 8.46
C PHE A 101 5.51 1.28 9.61
N LEU A 102 5.29 2.59 9.47
CA LEU A 102 5.55 3.53 10.55
C LEU A 102 4.58 3.33 11.73
N ALA A 103 3.30 3.11 11.44
CA ALA A 103 2.30 2.75 12.45
C ALA A 103 2.64 1.44 13.16
N ALA A 104 3.09 0.42 12.41
CA ALA A 104 3.47 -0.87 12.98
C ALA A 104 4.68 -0.71 13.90
N ALA A 105 5.65 0.12 13.49
CA ALA A 105 6.82 0.37 14.32
C ALA A 105 6.48 1.05 15.65
N GLU A 106 5.52 1.98 15.67
CA GLU A 106 4.99 2.57 16.90
C GLU A 106 4.41 1.47 17.81
N SER A 107 3.55 0.61 17.27
CA SER A 107 2.97 -0.52 18.00
C SER A 107 4.02 -1.51 18.51
N PHE A 108 5.04 -1.84 17.72
CA PHE A 108 6.12 -2.74 18.17
C PHE A 108 6.98 -2.11 19.27
N ASP A 109 7.23 -0.80 19.24
CA ASP A 109 7.93 -0.12 20.33
C ASP A 109 7.12 -0.16 21.64
N GLU A 110 5.81 0.05 21.59
CA GLU A 110 4.92 -0.08 22.76
C GLU A 110 4.93 -1.49 23.35
N LEU A 111 5.12 -2.50 22.50
CA LEU A 111 5.23 -3.91 22.88
C LEU A 111 6.64 -4.31 23.36
N GLY A 112 7.62 -3.40 23.30
CA GLY A 112 9.02 -3.69 23.64
C GLY A 112 9.78 -4.50 22.57
N GLU A 113 9.26 -4.59 21.35
CA GLU A 113 9.84 -5.30 20.20
C GLU A 113 10.70 -4.36 19.33
N ALA A 114 11.70 -3.71 19.97
CA ALA A 114 12.49 -2.63 19.36
C ALA A 114 13.20 -3.02 18.05
N GLU A 115 13.61 -4.28 17.89
CA GLU A 115 14.23 -4.76 16.64
C GLU A 115 13.25 -4.72 15.46
N LYS A 116 12.02 -5.21 15.67
CA LYS A 116 10.96 -5.15 14.66
C LYS A 116 10.57 -3.72 14.36
N ALA A 117 10.43 -2.89 15.39
CA ALA A 117 10.15 -1.47 15.20
C ALA A 117 11.22 -0.79 14.35
N GLY A 118 12.50 -1.01 14.65
CA GLY A 118 13.62 -0.51 13.86
C GLY A 118 13.62 -0.99 12.41
N MET A 119 13.31 -2.27 12.19
CA MET A 119 13.18 -2.86 10.86
C MET A 119 12.09 -2.17 10.04
N TYR A 120 10.86 -2.05 10.56
CA TYR A 120 9.76 -1.43 9.82
C TYR A 120 9.97 0.08 9.58
N ARG A 121 10.57 0.81 10.54
CA ARG A 121 11.01 2.21 10.29
C ARG A 121 12.03 2.28 9.15
N SER A 122 12.97 1.33 9.07
CA SER A 122 13.97 1.29 7.99
C SER A 122 13.32 1.00 6.63
N LEU A 123 12.40 0.04 6.58
CA LEU A 123 11.66 -0.30 5.36
C LEU A 123 10.81 0.88 4.87
N ALA A 124 10.09 1.56 5.77
CA ALA A 124 9.33 2.76 5.42
C ALA A 124 10.21 3.86 4.81
N LYS A 125 11.38 4.12 5.42
CA LYS A 125 12.36 5.09 4.90
C LYS A 125 12.88 4.73 3.52
N LYS A 126 13.11 3.43 3.24
CA LYS A 126 13.54 2.96 1.91
C LYS A 126 12.47 3.21 0.85
N LEU A 127 11.21 2.89 1.14
CA LEU A 127 10.09 3.15 0.22
C LEU A 127 9.93 4.65 -0.04
N LEU A 128 9.96 5.48 1.01
CA LEU A 128 9.86 6.93 0.86
C LEU A 128 11.05 7.53 0.10
N LYS A 129 12.26 6.99 0.29
CA LYS A 129 13.43 7.40 -0.48
C LYS A 129 13.28 7.06 -1.96
N ALA A 130 12.76 5.88 -2.29
CA ALA A 130 12.46 5.49 -3.67
C ALA A 130 11.42 6.43 -4.30
N LEU A 131 10.32 6.72 -3.61
CA LEU A 131 9.33 7.70 -4.07
C LEU A 131 9.94 9.10 -4.24
N TYR A 132 10.79 9.51 -3.32
CA TYR A 132 11.51 10.78 -3.43
C TYR A 132 12.41 10.81 -4.65
N ASP A 133 13.18 9.75 -4.92
CA ASP A 133 14.14 9.72 -6.04
C ASP A 133 13.48 9.58 -7.40
N HIS A 134 12.39 8.81 -7.48
CA HIS A 134 11.81 8.35 -8.75
C HIS A 134 10.44 8.93 -9.06
N CYS A 135 9.71 9.47 -8.07
CA CYS A 135 8.31 9.86 -8.25
C CYS A 135 7.98 11.28 -7.79
N ARG A 136 8.86 11.99 -7.07
CA ARG A 136 8.51 13.33 -6.58
C ARG A 136 8.29 14.31 -7.73
N VAL A 137 7.26 15.14 -7.60
CA VAL A 137 7.08 16.31 -8.46
C VAL A 137 8.18 17.33 -8.13
N LEU A 138 8.86 17.85 -9.16
CA LEU A 138 9.91 18.86 -9.04
C LEU A 138 9.40 20.25 -9.39
N PRO A 139 10.04 21.32 -8.86
CA PRO A 139 9.74 22.67 -9.29
C PRO A 139 9.92 22.84 -10.81
N GLY A 140 8.85 23.23 -11.50
CA GLY A 140 8.82 23.41 -12.96
C GLY A 140 8.09 22.31 -13.72
N ASP A 141 7.73 21.21 -13.06
CA ASP A 141 6.87 20.19 -13.65
C ASP A 141 5.44 20.71 -13.84
N ASP A 142 4.78 20.27 -14.92
CA ASP A 142 3.36 20.58 -15.16
C ASP A 142 2.49 19.60 -14.35
N SER A 143 2.43 19.82 -13.04
CA SER A 143 1.60 19.05 -12.12
C SER A 143 1.15 19.88 -10.91
N ASN A 144 0.00 19.50 -10.37
CA ASN A 144 -0.58 20.04 -9.15
C ASN A 144 -0.56 19.03 -7.98
N GLY A 145 0.03 17.85 -8.17
CA GLY A 145 0.22 16.83 -7.14
C GLY A 145 1.60 16.89 -6.49
N LEU A 146 1.92 15.88 -5.70
CA LEU A 146 3.17 15.78 -4.96
C LEU A 146 4.03 14.58 -5.39
N VAL A 147 3.40 13.45 -5.73
CA VAL A 147 4.06 12.23 -6.20
C VAL A 147 3.39 11.69 -7.48
N TYR A 148 4.18 11.58 -8.55
CA TYR A 148 3.83 11.00 -9.85
C TYR A 148 3.70 9.48 -9.81
N HIS A 149 3.30 8.92 -10.96
CA HIS A 149 3.27 7.48 -11.24
C HIS A 149 2.28 6.71 -10.35
N GLY A 150 1.20 7.38 -9.93
CA GLY A 150 0.03 6.75 -9.34
C GLY A 150 -0.88 6.17 -10.43
N THR A 151 -1.61 5.11 -10.08
CA THR A 151 -2.60 4.52 -11.00
C THR A 151 -3.95 4.39 -10.31
N TYR A 152 -4.92 5.22 -10.69
CA TYR A 152 -6.28 5.16 -10.18
C TYR A 152 -7.00 3.90 -10.66
N SER A 153 -7.19 3.74 -11.96
CA SER A 153 -7.83 2.55 -12.51
C SER A 153 -7.26 2.18 -13.86
N LYS A 154 -6.52 1.07 -13.92
CA LYS A 154 -5.97 0.55 -15.16
C LYS A 154 -6.82 -0.60 -15.71
N LYS A 155 -7.26 -0.45 -16.96
CA LYS A 155 -7.98 -1.50 -17.68
C LYS A 155 -7.06 -2.67 -18.03
N SER A 156 -7.56 -3.89 -17.84
CA SER A 156 -7.02 -5.13 -18.40
C SER A 156 -8.10 -5.88 -19.19
N PRO A 157 -7.74 -6.92 -19.97
CA PRO A 157 -8.73 -7.82 -20.57
C PRO A 157 -9.58 -8.62 -19.55
N TYR A 158 -9.16 -8.68 -18.28
CA TYR A 158 -9.77 -9.54 -17.26
C TYR A 158 -10.49 -8.77 -16.15
N ASN A 159 -10.46 -7.44 -16.17
CA ASN A 159 -11.13 -6.59 -15.18
C ASN A 159 -12.26 -5.76 -15.79
N THR A 160 -13.13 -5.24 -14.93
CA THR A 160 -14.37 -4.57 -15.34
C THR A 160 -14.30 -3.05 -15.23
N CYS A 161 -13.19 -2.49 -14.74
CA CYS A 161 -13.07 -1.05 -14.54
C CYS A 161 -13.07 -0.23 -15.85
N THR A 162 -13.26 1.08 -15.71
CA THR A 162 -13.03 2.08 -16.75
C THR A 162 -11.61 2.61 -16.58
N PRO A 163 -10.80 2.72 -17.65
CA PRO A 163 -9.45 3.28 -17.53
C PRO A 163 -9.50 4.76 -17.17
N GLU A 164 -8.85 5.15 -16.09
CA GLU A 164 -8.80 6.52 -15.59
C GLU A 164 -7.57 6.72 -14.69
N GLY A 165 -6.93 7.89 -14.81
CA GLY A 165 -5.83 8.30 -13.93
C GLY A 165 -4.67 7.31 -13.88
N VAL A 166 -4.18 6.86 -15.04
CA VAL A 166 -3.03 5.94 -15.15
C VAL A 166 -1.77 6.75 -15.38
N ASP A 167 -0.74 6.52 -14.57
CA ASP A 167 0.51 7.28 -14.60
C ASP A 167 0.34 8.78 -14.27
N GLU A 168 -0.47 9.05 -13.25
CA GLU A 168 -0.86 10.40 -12.84
C GLU A 168 -0.51 10.64 -11.36
N CYS A 169 -0.58 11.90 -10.92
CA CYS A 169 -0.68 12.18 -9.49
C CYS A 169 -2.07 11.75 -8.99
N VAL A 170 -2.13 11.18 -7.78
CA VAL A 170 -3.39 10.80 -7.15
C VAL A 170 -3.45 11.36 -5.73
N SER A 171 -4.57 12.00 -5.39
CA SER A 171 -4.69 12.77 -4.14
C SER A 171 -4.49 11.93 -2.87
N TRP A 172 -4.89 10.65 -2.89
CA TRP A 172 -4.59 9.73 -1.77
C TRP A 172 -3.09 9.40 -1.69
N GLY A 173 -2.41 9.25 -2.82
CA GLY A 173 -0.96 9.04 -2.86
C GLY A 173 -0.20 10.21 -2.24
N ASP A 174 -0.60 11.43 -2.59
CA ASP A 174 -0.08 12.67 -2.01
C ASP A 174 -0.36 12.76 -0.50
N TYR A 175 -1.58 12.45 -0.08
CA TYR A 175 -1.97 12.44 1.33
C TYR A 175 -1.10 11.49 2.15
N TYR A 176 -1.01 10.21 1.76
CA TYR A 176 -0.24 9.23 2.52
C TYR A 176 1.27 9.49 2.44
N TRP A 177 1.76 10.08 1.35
CA TRP A 177 3.15 10.52 1.28
C TRP A 177 3.43 11.59 2.34
N MET A 178 2.56 12.59 2.44
CA MET A 178 2.68 13.64 3.45
C MET A 178 2.47 13.12 4.88
N GLU A 179 1.54 12.19 5.09
CA GLU A 179 1.34 11.54 6.38
C GLU A 179 2.63 10.80 6.81
N ALA A 180 3.21 10.00 5.92
CA ALA A 180 4.44 9.25 6.21
C ALA A 180 5.64 10.17 6.49
N LEU A 181 5.79 11.25 5.72
CA LEU A 181 6.82 12.27 5.97
C LEU A 181 6.61 12.97 7.32
N THR A 182 5.36 13.28 7.68
CA THR A 182 5.01 13.89 8.96
C THR A 182 5.31 12.95 10.12
N ARG A 183 4.94 11.67 10.01
CA ARG A 183 5.30 10.61 10.99
C ARG A 183 6.81 10.51 11.19
N LEU A 184 7.61 10.60 10.12
CA LEU A 184 9.07 10.60 10.21
C LEU A 184 9.65 11.88 10.84
N GLY A 185 9.03 13.03 10.58
CA GLY A 185 9.40 14.32 11.17
C GLY A 185 9.05 14.43 12.66
N GLY A 186 8.20 13.55 13.17
CA GLY A 186 7.65 13.59 14.53
C GLY A 186 6.46 14.53 14.65
N GLY A 187 5.69 14.37 15.73
CA GLY A 187 4.53 15.23 16.01
C GLY A 187 3.27 14.89 15.20
N TRP A 188 3.17 13.68 14.67
CA TRP A 188 1.94 13.21 14.04
C TRP A 188 0.93 12.78 15.11
N GLU A 189 -0.22 13.44 15.15
CA GLU A 189 -1.40 12.97 15.88
C GLU A 189 -2.35 12.28 14.89
N PRO A 190 -2.60 10.96 15.03
CA PRO A 190 -3.48 10.22 14.14
C PRO A 190 -4.87 10.82 14.01
N TYR A 191 -5.36 10.97 12.77
CA TYR A 191 -6.78 11.29 12.52
C TYR A 191 -7.67 10.05 12.53
N TRP A 192 -7.07 8.87 12.37
CA TRP A 192 -7.72 7.57 12.27
C TRP A 192 -7.92 6.92 13.64
#